data_AF-A0A2H0SDF4-F1
#
_entry.id   AF-A0A2H0SDF4-F1
#
_cell.length_a   1.000
_cell.length_b   1.000
_cell.length_c   1.000
_cell.angle_alpha   90.00
_cell.angle_beta   90.00
_cell.angle_gamma   90.00
#
_symmetry.space_group_name_H-M   'P 1'
#
loop_
_entity.id
_entity.type
_entity.pdbx_description
1 polymer ?
#
loop_
_entity_poly.entity_id
_entity_poly.type
_entity_poly.pdbx_seq_one_letter_code
_entity_poly.pdbx_strand_id
1 'polypeptide(L)'
;MTFLPMSAKDLDRYDTIKRTLRKEINGAKAAELLHLSTRQVRRLKAAVRKRGPSALIHASRGTPGNNRIPDDEREKIVSLLHEHYSDFGPTFASEKLEGLHGINRDPKTIRDILIAEKLWKPRKQKAGSEHRSWRQRKDCYGELIQFDGSYEDWFEGRGDKDEVCLLAAI
;
A
#
# COMPACT_ATOMS: atom_id res chain seq x y z
N MET A 1 -9.56 -21.12 25.94
CA MET A 1 -9.03 -19.75 26.02
C MET A 1 -9.55 -18.96 24.83
N THR A 2 -10.18 -17.81 25.05
CA THR A 2 -10.78 -17.00 23.98
C THR A 2 -9.78 -15.95 23.51
N PHE A 3 -9.35 -16.00 22.25
CA PHE A 3 -8.43 -15.01 21.68
C PHE A 3 -9.20 -13.79 21.16
N LEU A 4 -8.76 -12.60 21.53
CA LEU A 4 -9.36 -11.34 21.10
C LEU A 4 -8.42 -10.61 20.12
N PRO A 5 -8.87 -10.25 18.91
CA PRO A 5 -8.05 -9.55 17.92
C PRO A 5 -7.94 -8.06 18.29
N MET A 6 -7.09 -7.74 19.26
CA MET A 6 -6.81 -6.37 19.71
C MET A 6 -5.59 -5.81 18.98
N SER A 7 -5.67 -4.55 18.54
CA SER A 7 -4.48 -3.81 18.11
C SER A 7 -3.67 -3.33 19.33
N ALA A 8 -2.41 -2.94 19.13
CA ALA A 8 -1.60 -2.32 20.19
C ALA A 8 -2.30 -1.10 20.81
N LYS A 9 -2.99 -0.31 19.98
CA LYS A 9 -3.80 0.83 20.41
C LYS A 9 -4.99 0.41 21.27
N ASP A 10 -5.63 -0.71 20.96
CA ASP A 10 -6.76 -1.22 21.75
C ASP A 10 -6.27 -1.75 23.11
N LEU A 11 -5.06 -2.30 23.16
CA LEU A 11 -4.42 -2.78 24.40
C LEU A 11 -4.02 -1.63 25.33
N ASP A 12 -3.35 -0.61 24.81
CA ASP A 12 -2.97 0.61 25.56
C ASP A 12 -4.21 1.34 26.12
N ARG A 13 -5.25 1.43 25.29
CA ARG A 13 -6.55 1.96 25.70
C ARG A 13 -7.17 1.12 26.81
N TYR A 14 -7.08 -0.20 26.71
CA TYR A 14 -7.60 -1.10 27.75
C TYR A 14 -6.89 -0.90 29.08
N ASP A 15 -5.56 -0.79 29.07
CA ASP A 15 -4.78 -0.54 30.29
C ASP A 15 -5.18 0.78 30.96
N THR A 16 -5.23 1.87 30.20
CA THR A 16 -5.61 3.19 30.72
C THR A 16 -7.04 3.19 31.30
N ILE A 17 -7.99 2.52 30.65
CA ILE A 17 -9.35 2.37 31.17
C ILE A 17 -9.38 1.49 32.42
N LYS A 18 -8.55 0.45 32.50
CA LYS A 18 -8.42 -0.42 33.69
C LYS A 18 -7.89 0.37 34.89
N ARG A 19 -6.87 1.20 34.71
CA ARG A 19 -6.35 2.13 35.74
C ARG A 19 -7.43 3.11 36.22
N THR A 20 -8.25 3.60 35.29
CA THR A 20 -9.40 4.48 35.59
C THR A 20 -10.54 3.75 36.33
N LEU A 21 -10.70 2.45 36.11
CA LEU A 21 -11.65 1.60 36.84
C LEU A 21 -11.16 1.31 38.27
N ARG A 22 -9.86 1.09 38.44
CA ARG A 22 -9.18 0.91 39.73
C ARG A 22 -9.04 2.20 40.56
N LYS A 23 -9.46 3.34 39.99
CA LYS A 23 -9.34 4.68 40.60
C LYS A 23 -7.90 5.16 40.80
N GLU A 24 -6.94 4.58 40.09
CA GLU A 24 -5.53 5.03 40.09
C GLU A 24 -5.37 6.36 39.34
N ILE A 25 -6.20 6.59 38.33
CA ILE A 25 -6.27 7.84 37.57
C ILE A 25 -7.72 8.31 37.43
N ASN A 26 -7.92 9.62 37.34
CA ASN A 26 -9.24 10.20 37.11
C ASN A 26 -9.60 10.23 35.60
N GLY A 27 -10.86 10.49 35.29
CA GLY A 27 -11.35 10.49 33.91
C GLY A 27 -10.77 11.61 33.03
N ALA A 28 -10.31 12.72 33.62
CA ALA A 28 -9.66 13.81 32.90
C ALA A 28 -8.24 13.42 32.47
N LYS A 29 -7.47 12.78 33.37
CA LYS A 29 -6.13 12.28 33.06
C LYS A 29 -6.17 11.15 32.03
N ALA A 30 -7.16 10.27 32.12
CA ALA A 30 -7.38 9.24 31.11
C ALA A 30 -7.77 9.81 29.74
N ALA A 31 -8.52 10.92 29.71
CA ALA A 31 -8.86 11.63 28.48
C ALA A 31 -7.61 12.25 27.82
N GLU A 32 -6.73 12.85 28.61
CA GLU A 32 -5.44 13.38 28.17
C GLU A 32 -4.55 12.27 27.59
N LEU A 33 -4.33 11.18 28.33
CA LEU A 33 -3.49 10.05 27.91
C LEU A 33 -3.97 9.38 26.60
N LEU A 34 -5.30 9.30 26.42
CA LEU A 34 -5.89 8.65 25.24
C LEU A 34 -6.15 9.62 24.08
N HIS A 35 -5.91 10.92 24.27
CA HIS A 35 -6.31 11.99 23.34
C HIS A 35 -7.80 11.89 22.97
N LEU A 36 -8.65 11.71 23.98
CA LEU A 36 -10.10 11.57 23.84
C LEU A 36 -10.82 12.59 24.72
N SER A 37 -12.09 12.88 24.41
CA SER A 37 -12.94 13.63 25.33
C SER A 37 -13.26 12.83 26.59
N THR A 38 -13.49 13.51 27.71
CA THR A 38 -13.96 12.89 28.97
C THR A 38 -15.26 12.11 28.79
N ARG A 39 -16.15 12.56 27.88
CA ARG A 39 -17.37 11.84 27.51
C ARG A 39 -17.08 10.50 26.85
N GLN A 40 -16.11 10.45 25.93
CA GLN A 40 -15.69 9.20 25.30
C GLN A 40 -15.07 8.26 26.33
N VAL A 41 -14.22 8.74 27.23
CA VAL A 41 -13.66 7.93 28.33
C VAL A 41 -14.76 7.33 29.21
N ARG A 42 -15.79 8.11 29.58
CA ARG A 42 -16.93 7.61 30.35
C ARG A 42 -17.69 6.51 29.62
N ARG A 43 -17.93 6.67 28.31
CA ARG A 43 -18.57 5.64 27.46
C ARG A 43 -17.72 4.36 27.39
N LEU A 44 -16.41 4.49 27.17
CA LEU A 44 -15.49 3.36 27.14
C LEU A 44 -15.45 2.63 28.48
N LYS A 45 -15.36 3.36 29.59
CA LYS A 45 -15.41 2.81 30.95
C LYS A 45 -16.68 2.00 31.20
N ALA A 46 -17.85 2.54 30.81
CA ALA A 46 -19.12 1.83 30.93
C ALA A 46 -19.18 0.58 30.06
N ALA A 47 -18.68 0.67 28.82
CA ALA A 47 -18.65 -0.45 27.88
C ALA A 47 -17.74 -1.59 28.36
N VAL A 48 -16.54 -1.26 28.87
CA VAL A 48 -15.58 -2.22 29.43
C VAL A 48 -16.14 -2.88 30.70
N ARG A 49 -16.88 -2.14 31.54
CA ARG A 49 -17.53 -2.75 32.71
C ARG A 49 -18.57 -3.81 32.31
N LYS A 50 -19.29 -3.61 31.20
CA LYS A 50 -20.34 -4.52 30.74
C LYS A 50 -19.81 -5.71 29.93
N ARG A 51 -18.84 -5.48 29.04
CA ARG A 51 -18.38 -6.47 28.04
C ARG A 51 -16.91 -6.86 28.18
N GLY A 52 -16.17 -6.26 29.11
CA GLY A 52 -14.74 -6.49 29.28
C GLY A 52 -13.89 -5.91 28.14
N PRO A 53 -12.71 -6.49 27.84
CA PRO A 53 -11.79 -6.00 26.82
C PRO A 53 -12.38 -5.94 25.41
N SER A 54 -13.32 -6.85 25.07
CA SER A 54 -13.97 -6.91 23.76
C SER A 54 -14.72 -5.62 23.41
N ALA A 55 -15.12 -4.83 24.41
CA ALA A 55 -15.81 -3.55 24.23
C ALA A 55 -14.99 -2.49 23.50
N LEU A 56 -13.67 -2.63 23.49
CA LEU A 56 -12.73 -1.70 22.86
C LEU A 56 -12.38 -2.09 21.43
N ILE A 57 -12.73 -3.32 21.03
CA ILE A 57 -12.55 -3.80 19.68
C ILE A 57 -13.64 -3.17 18.81
N HIS A 58 -13.24 -2.69 17.63
CA HIS A 58 -14.19 -2.19 16.65
C HIS A 58 -15.22 -3.28 16.30
N ALA A 59 -16.51 -2.95 16.34
CA ALA A 59 -17.59 -3.93 16.19
C ALA A 59 -17.55 -4.65 14.83
N SER A 60 -17.12 -3.95 13.78
CA SER A 60 -16.96 -4.53 12.43
C SER A 60 -15.63 -5.28 12.23
N ARG A 61 -14.80 -5.43 13.26
CA ARG A 61 -13.53 -6.15 13.11
C ARG A 61 -13.82 -7.63 12.94
N GLY A 62 -13.40 -8.20 11.80
CA GLY A 62 -13.66 -9.60 11.45
C GLY A 62 -14.98 -9.83 10.73
N THR A 63 -15.84 -8.82 10.58
CA THR A 63 -17.02 -8.92 9.73
C THR A 63 -16.67 -8.57 8.29
N PRO A 64 -17.18 -9.32 7.30
CA PRO A 64 -17.09 -8.93 5.89
C PRO A 64 -17.63 -7.51 5.64
N GLY A 65 -17.01 -6.78 4.71
CA GLY A 65 -17.51 -5.48 4.29
C GLY A 65 -18.76 -5.60 3.42
N ASN A 66 -19.65 -4.61 3.46
CA ASN A 66 -20.92 -4.62 2.71
C ASN A 66 -20.74 -4.75 1.19
N ASN A 67 -19.59 -4.33 0.64
CA ASN A 67 -19.28 -4.40 -0.79
C ASN A 67 -18.53 -5.68 -1.19
N ARG A 68 -18.45 -6.68 -0.30
CA ARG A 68 -17.81 -7.97 -0.61
C ARG A 68 -18.65 -8.68 -1.68
N ILE A 69 -17.97 -9.27 -2.65
CA ILE A 69 -18.60 -10.12 -3.66
C ILE A 69 -19.21 -11.37 -2.97
N PRO A 70 -20.42 -11.79 -3.35
CA PRO A 70 -20.99 -13.06 -2.92
C PRO A 70 -20.05 -14.24 -3.15
N ASP A 71 -20.05 -15.21 -2.24
CA ASP A 71 -19.09 -16.33 -2.29
C ASP A 71 -19.32 -17.25 -3.50
N ASP A 72 -20.58 -17.44 -3.89
CA ASP A 72 -21.00 -18.18 -5.09
C ASP A 72 -20.48 -17.53 -6.38
N GLU A 73 -20.59 -16.20 -6.50
CA GLU A 73 -20.06 -15.47 -7.64
C GLU A 73 -18.52 -15.52 -7.67
N ARG A 74 -17.87 -15.41 -6.50
CA ARG A 74 -16.41 -15.55 -6.40
C ARG A 74 -15.95 -16.92 -6.85
N GLU A 75 -16.58 -18.00 -6.38
CA GLU A 75 -16.27 -19.37 -6.77
C GLU A 75 -16.42 -19.57 -8.28
N LYS A 76 -17.51 -19.06 -8.86
CA LYS A 76 -17.72 -19.09 -10.32
C LYS A 76 -16.59 -18.40 -11.08
N ILE A 77 -16.20 -17.20 -10.65
CA ILE A 77 -15.08 -16.46 -11.27
C ILE A 77 -13.79 -17.29 -11.18
N VAL A 78 -13.49 -17.84 -10.01
CA VAL A 78 -12.28 -18.66 -9.80
C VAL A 78 -12.25 -19.86 -10.74
N SER A 79 -13.36 -20.60 -10.87
CA SER A 79 -13.46 -21.72 -11.80
C SER A 79 -13.17 -21.30 -13.25
N LEU A 80 -13.80 -20.22 -13.72
CA LEU A 80 -13.60 -19.71 -15.08
C LEU A 80 -12.17 -19.24 -15.34
N LEU A 81 -11.53 -18.60 -14.35
CA LEU A 81 -10.14 -18.17 -14.45
C LEU A 81 -9.18 -19.35 -14.58
N HIS A 82 -9.40 -20.43 -13.82
CA HIS A 82 -8.59 -21.64 -13.92
C HIS A 82 -8.82 -22.40 -15.23
N GLU A 83 -10.07 -22.50 -15.67
CA GLU A 83 -10.45 -23.29 -16.85
C GLU A 83 -10.02 -22.63 -18.17
N HIS A 84 -10.17 -21.31 -18.28
CA HIS A 84 -10.06 -20.61 -19.56
C HIS A 84 -9.03 -19.49 -19.61
N TYR A 85 -8.64 -18.90 -18.47
CA TYR A 85 -7.90 -17.62 -18.45
C TYR A 85 -6.67 -17.65 -17.53
N SER A 86 -6.05 -18.81 -17.38
CA SER A 86 -4.94 -19.02 -16.43
C SER A 86 -3.68 -18.20 -16.75
N ASP A 87 -3.51 -17.78 -18.00
CA ASP A 87 -2.41 -17.00 -18.54
C ASP A 87 -2.76 -15.50 -18.74
N PHE A 88 -3.98 -15.08 -18.40
CA PHE A 88 -4.45 -13.73 -18.70
C PHE A 88 -4.06 -12.72 -17.62
N GLY A 89 -3.78 -11.49 -18.05
CA GLY A 89 -3.65 -10.36 -17.15
C GLY A 89 -4.99 -9.92 -16.55
N PRO A 90 -5.02 -9.25 -15.39
CA PRO A 90 -6.27 -8.92 -14.69
C PRO A 90 -7.27 -8.11 -15.51
N THR A 91 -6.80 -7.13 -16.29
CA THR A 91 -7.66 -6.31 -17.16
C THR A 91 -8.30 -7.17 -18.24
N PHE A 92 -7.50 -7.97 -18.94
CA PHE A 92 -8.00 -8.79 -20.04
C PHE A 92 -8.92 -9.91 -19.55
N ALA A 93 -8.60 -10.53 -18.42
CA ALA A 93 -9.49 -11.49 -17.77
C ALA A 93 -10.84 -10.85 -17.41
N SER A 94 -10.84 -9.62 -16.88
CA SER A 94 -12.06 -8.85 -16.58
C SER A 94 -12.92 -8.63 -17.82
N GLU A 95 -12.32 -8.19 -18.93
CA GLU A 95 -13.03 -7.95 -20.19
C GLU A 95 -13.66 -9.24 -20.74
N LYS A 96 -12.98 -10.39 -20.60
CA LYS A 96 -13.52 -11.69 -21.04
C LYS A 96 -14.60 -12.24 -20.13
N LEU A 97 -14.48 -12.03 -18.82
CA LEU A 97 -15.52 -12.36 -17.86
C LEU A 97 -16.80 -11.55 -18.13
N GLU A 98 -16.67 -10.27 -18.46
CA GLU A 98 -17.81 -9.43 -18.85
C GLU A 98 -18.40 -9.89 -20.19
N GLY A 99 -17.58 -9.97 -21.24
CA GLY A 99 -18.06 -10.22 -22.60
C GLY A 99 -18.58 -11.63 -22.86
N LEU A 100 -18.00 -12.66 -22.24
CA LEU A 100 -18.36 -14.06 -22.50
C LEU A 100 -19.21 -14.69 -21.39
N HIS A 101 -19.09 -14.19 -20.16
CA HIS A 101 -19.73 -14.80 -18.99
C HIS A 101 -20.71 -13.87 -18.26
N GLY A 102 -20.86 -12.62 -18.71
CA GLY A 102 -21.78 -11.64 -18.15
C GLY A 102 -21.39 -11.13 -16.76
N ILE A 103 -20.14 -11.35 -16.34
CA ILE A 103 -19.65 -10.98 -15.01
C ILE A 103 -18.93 -9.63 -15.12
N ASN A 104 -19.63 -8.54 -14.79
CA ASN A 104 -19.05 -7.19 -14.77
C ASN A 104 -18.52 -6.86 -13.37
N ARG A 105 -17.20 -6.95 -13.22
CA ARG A 105 -16.47 -6.57 -12.00
C ARG A 105 -15.26 -5.72 -12.36
N ASP A 106 -14.87 -4.86 -11.42
CA ASP A 106 -13.70 -4.01 -11.61
C ASP A 106 -12.43 -4.87 -11.78
N PRO A 107 -11.53 -4.52 -12.73
CA PRO A 107 -10.28 -5.24 -12.93
C PRO A 107 -9.43 -5.40 -11.67
N LYS A 108 -9.54 -4.49 -10.70
CA LYS A 108 -8.87 -4.59 -9.39
C LYS A 108 -9.42 -5.75 -8.58
N THR A 109 -10.72 -6.00 -8.61
CA THR A 109 -11.30 -7.13 -7.90
C THR A 109 -10.89 -8.46 -8.53
N ILE A 110 -10.88 -8.53 -9.86
CA ILE A 110 -10.36 -9.70 -10.59
C ILE A 110 -8.87 -9.90 -10.30
N ARG A 111 -8.09 -8.81 -10.24
CA ARG A 111 -6.68 -8.86 -9.82
C ARG A 111 -6.51 -9.45 -8.43
N ASP A 112 -7.29 -9.02 -7.44
CA ASP A 112 -7.19 -9.52 -6.07
C ASP A 112 -7.51 -11.02 -6.01
N ILE A 113 -8.49 -11.48 -6.78
CA ILE A 113 -8.81 -12.91 -6.94
C ILE A 113 -7.62 -13.66 -7.59
N LEU A 114 -7.10 -13.18 -8.72
CA LEU A 114 -5.96 -13.81 -9.40
C LEU A 114 -4.71 -13.91 -8.52
N ILE A 115 -4.46 -12.91 -7.67
CA ILE A 115 -3.35 -12.93 -6.70
C ILE A 115 -3.60 -13.98 -5.62
N ALA A 116 -4.81 -14.04 -5.08
CA ALA A 116 -5.19 -15.03 -4.06
C ALA A 116 -5.08 -16.47 -4.59
N GLU A 117 -5.51 -16.71 -5.82
CA GLU A 117 -5.42 -18.01 -6.51
C GLU A 117 -4.05 -18.28 -7.14
N LYS A 118 -3.06 -17.39 -6.93
CA LYS A 118 -1.67 -17.49 -7.44
C LYS A 118 -1.54 -17.57 -8.97
N LEU A 119 -2.60 -17.23 -9.71
CA LEU A 119 -2.58 -17.10 -11.17
C LEU A 119 -1.85 -15.83 -11.63
N TRP A 120 -1.81 -14.79 -10.78
CA TRP A 120 -1.10 -13.54 -11.09
C TRP A 120 -0.14 -13.14 -9.97
N LYS A 121 1.11 -12.81 -10.34
CA LYS A 121 2.10 -12.27 -9.40
C LYS A 121 2.15 -10.75 -9.54
N PRO A 122 1.83 -9.99 -8.47
CA PRO A 122 1.93 -8.54 -8.54
C PRO A 122 3.40 -8.14 -8.71
N ARG A 123 3.68 -7.33 -9.73
CA ARG A 123 5.02 -6.78 -9.92
C ARG A 123 5.34 -5.86 -8.75
N LYS A 124 6.46 -6.10 -8.07
CA LYS A 124 6.99 -5.15 -7.09
C LYS A 124 7.26 -3.83 -7.81
N GLN A 125 6.83 -2.72 -7.23
CA GLN A 125 7.26 -1.41 -7.69
C GLN A 125 8.78 -1.41 -7.65
N LYS A 126 9.43 -1.20 -8.80
CA LYS A 126 10.88 -1.06 -8.83
C LYS A 126 11.19 0.10 -7.89
N ALA A 127 12.04 -0.14 -6.89
CA ALA A 127 12.61 0.96 -6.11
C ALA A 127 13.16 1.97 -7.11
N GLY A 128 12.93 3.26 -6.86
CA GLY A 128 13.44 4.33 -7.71
C GLY A 128 14.90 4.05 -7.99
N SER A 129 15.23 3.81 -9.25
CA SER A 129 16.58 3.46 -9.64
C SER A 129 17.50 4.60 -9.24
N GLU A 130 18.67 4.31 -8.67
CA GLU A 130 19.64 5.33 -8.24
C GLU A 130 19.98 6.34 -9.35
N HIS A 131 19.96 5.88 -10.61
CA HIS A 131 20.13 6.69 -11.82
C HIS A 131 18.98 7.67 -12.14
N ARG A 132 17.86 7.64 -11.39
CA ARG A 132 16.76 8.62 -11.47
C ARG A 132 16.64 9.43 -10.17
N SER A 133 17.73 9.54 -9.42
CA SER A 133 17.83 10.51 -8.33
C SER A 133 18.05 11.91 -8.90
N TRP A 134 17.55 12.92 -8.19
CA TRP A 134 17.92 14.30 -8.46
C TRP A 134 19.40 14.49 -8.14
N ARG A 135 20.15 15.07 -9.07
CA ARG A 135 21.54 15.47 -8.83
C ARG A 135 21.60 16.47 -7.67
N GLN A 136 22.65 16.38 -6.85
CA GLN A 136 22.94 17.40 -5.85
C GLN A 136 23.19 18.77 -6.53
N ARG A 137 22.80 19.85 -5.85
CA ARG A 137 23.16 21.21 -6.29
C ARG A 137 24.68 21.40 -6.18
N LYS A 138 25.23 22.22 -7.07
CA LYS A 138 26.62 22.65 -7.04
C LYS A 138 26.78 23.91 -6.21
N ASP A 139 27.97 24.12 -5.66
CA ASP A 139 28.23 25.19 -4.70
C ASP A 139 28.48 26.53 -5.42
N CYS A 140 29.02 26.47 -6.65
CA CYS A 140 29.39 27.65 -7.44
C CYS A 140 28.72 27.69 -8.82
N TYR A 141 28.58 28.89 -9.38
CA TYR A 141 28.13 29.12 -10.75
C TYR A 141 29.14 28.55 -11.76
N GLY A 142 28.66 27.87 -12.80
CA GLY A 142 29.50 27.24 -13.84
C GLY A 142 29.90 25.79 -13.56
N GLU A 143 29.72 25.28 -12.34
CA GLU A 143 30.04 23.87 -12.00
C GLU A 143 29.05 22.83 -12.56
N LEU A 144 27.97 23.29 -13.19
CA LEU A 144 26.99 22.48 -13.91
C LEU A 144 27.10 22.59 -15.42
N ILE A 145 28.13 23.27 -15.96
CA ILE A 145 28.38 23.33 -17.40
C ILE A 145 28.47 21.90 -17.92
N GLN A 146 27.65 21.58 -18.91
CA GLN A 146 27.64 20.28 -19.52
C GLN A 146 28.70 20.27 -20.62
N PHE A 147 29.68 19.38 -20.49
CA PHE A 147 30.57 19.06 -21.60
C PHE A 147 29.99 17.88 -22.35
N ASP A 148 29.80 18.06 -23.64
CA ASP A 148 29.50 16.97 -24.56
C ASP A 148 30.66 16.78 -25.54
N GLY A 149 30.80 15.57 -26.06
CA GLY A 149 31.93 15.16 -26.89
C GLY A 149 31.48 14.47 -28.17
N SER A 150 32.11 14.77 -29.29
CA SER A 150 31.92 14.04 -30.55
C SER A 150 33.25 13.53 -31.10
N TYR A 151 33.34 12.23 -31.35
CA TYR A 151 34.49 11.52 -31.92
C TYR A 151 34.46 11.46 -33.46
N GLU A 152 33.70 12.34 -34.12
CA GLU A 152 33.69 12.43 -35.58
C GLU A 152 35.07 12.84 -36.14
N ASP A 153 35.39 12.47 -37.38
CA ASP A 153 36.62 12.88 -38.06
C ASP A 153 36.58 14.35 -38.51
N TRP A 154 36.64 15.26 -37.55
CA TRP A 154 36.58 16.71 -37.78
C TRP A 154 37.74 17.26 -38.61
N PHE A 155 38.85 16.53 -38.69
CA PHE A 155 39.99 16.92 -39.51
C PHE A 155 39.93 16.32 -40.91
N GLU A 156 38.91 15.51 -41.23
CA GLU A 156 38.67 14.93 -42.55
C GLU A 156 39.94 14.24 -43.09
N GLY A 157 40.60 13.44 -42.25
CA GLY A 157 41.84 12.73 -42.58
C GLY A 157 43.10 13.60 -42.73
N ARG A 158 43.04 14.89 -42.39
CA ARG A 158 44.21 15.81 -42.38
C ARG A 158 44.96 15.82 -41.05
N GLY A 159 44.41 15.20 -40.01
CA GLY A 159 45.01 15.08 -38.69
C GLY A 159 45.93 13.86 -38.58
N ASP A 160 46.75 13.82 -37.52
CA ASP A 160 47.49 12.62 -37.14
C ASP A 160 46.51 11.48 -36.83
N LYS A 161 46.98 10.22 -36.87
CA LYS A 161 46.14 9.01 -36.69
C LYS A 161 45.58 8.83 -35.26
N ASP A 162 45.75 9.81 -34.40
CA ASP A 162 45.28 9.77 -33.03
C ASP A 162 43.79 10.10 -32.97
N GLU A 163 43.04 9.42 -32.10
CA GLU A 163 41.61 9.66 -31.89
C GLU A 163 41.39 11.03 -31.25
N VAL A 164 40.66 11.93 -31.93
CA VAL A 164 40.35 13.27 -31.42
C VAL A 164 38.86 13.39 -31.11
N CYS A 165 38.53 14.05 -30.00
CA CYS A 165 37.16 14.34 -29.58
C CYS A 165 36.93 15.86 -29.58
N LEU A 166 35.92 16.32 -30.32
CA LEU A 166 35.43 17.69 -30.23
C LEU A 166 34.63 17.85 -28.94
N LEU A 167 35.11 18.70 -28.03
CA LEU A 167 34.40 19.04 -26.80
C LEU A 167 33.62 20.34 -26.97
N ALA A 168 32.32 20.30 -26.63
CA ALA A 168 31.46 21.48 -26.56
C ALA A 168 30.97 21.68 -25.12
N ALA A 169 31.08 22.90 -24.63
CA ALA A 169 30.51 23.32 -23.35
C ALA A 169 29.16 24.01 -23.61
N ILE A 170 28.09 23.54 -22.95
CA ILE A 170 26.74 24.11 -23.01
C ILE A 170 26.29 24.52 -21.60
#